data_AF-A0A511AHU9-F1
#
_entry.id   AF-A0A511AHU9-F1
#
_cell.length_a   1.000
_cell.length_b   1.000
_cell.length_c   1.000
_cell.angle_alpha   90.00
_cell.angle_beta   90.00
_cell.angle_gamma   90.00
#
_symmetry.space_group_name_H-M   'P 1'
#
loop_
_entity.id
_entity.type
_entity.pdbx_description
1 polymer ?
#
loop_
_entity_poly.entity_id
_entity_poly.type
_entity_poly.pdbx_seq_one_letter_code
_entity_poly.pdbx_strand_id
1 'polypeptide(L)'
;MVSIAYRRPTLLEPQTRATLTEQLAPPSGFELSRAVGTTFTLDLATALSVPLSFASRHLSTSDDTIGVLDAVRRVADRIDIFAQAGEISMGSPSDLVAFLEPIIHPVQVPRGLFHPKVWFLEYAAGERRVYRFLCASRNLTDDRSWDTIVRLDGAPADDGVARDENSPLVDLLAFLPGLSVNALPRERHTEILAFAERLHAVNWELPTAARDVQFHTVGIPGSVFPDFRGKRALIISPFATDEGLRMLRSAVRTTTHLLSRAKTLDALPPTALDKKLTTYVLDDAAIGDDADDASTRLDRLSGLHAKVVVVDRLDGSHVFLGSANATDAAWRSNVEVMVEFTGPDSKFGVNATLEALGELKEEYITEGGAVESEDEKAERRLEAMLRKLAGARLVARVLPGTPHSLRVWGEPDLEASLATLTDAGISLRWHLLTRADLGAGTLATDETGAVTIHEIPLTDITPFIALVAQDSEGRKRRTIVLARLLDDIPSRKDAIVARQLTDRAAFLRLLTLMLELSGDIADTSTGSGDFTFNATASDGFDGSGLFEALVRAVGAGHHGLADARRVVDYVREHGDEQDLLPEGFDELWSNVWDAHHSLMGGRL
;
A
#
# COMPACT_ATOMS: atom_id res chain seq x y z
N MET A 1 -19.53 38.45 20.35
CA MET A 1 -20.43 37.93 19.30
C MET A 1 -19.55 37.17 18.32
N VAL A 2 -19.29 35.89 18.61
CA VAL A 2 -18.45 35.04 17.77
C VAL A 2 -19.33 34.60 16.60
N SER A 3 -19.05 35.14 15.43
CA SER A 3 -19.71 34.72 14.19
C SER A 3 -19.23 33.30 13.88
N ILE A 4 -20.02 32.30 14.26
CA ILE A 4 -19.89 30.94 13.73
C ILE A 4 -20.30 31.04 12.25
N ALA A 5 -19.32 31.36 11.40
CA ALA A 5 -19.50 31.25 9.97
C ALA A 5 -19.63 29.75 9.67
N TYR A 6 -20.86 29.31 9.39
CA TYR A 6 -21.11 28.05 8.70
C TYR A 6 -20.35 28.11 7.37
N ARG A 7 -19.08 27.69 7.35
CA ARG A 7 -18.37 27.42 6.09
C ARG A 7 -19.13 26.27 5.44
N ARG A 8 -19.74 26.54 4.29
CA ARG A 8 -20.38 25.48 3.49
C ARG A 8 -19.26 24.55 3.00
N PRO A 9 -19.40 23.22 3.11
CA PRO A 9 -18.34 22.29 2.76
C PRO A 9 -17.97 22.45 1.28
N THR A 10 -16.68 22.71 1.03
CA THR A 10 -16.04 22.68 -0.30
C THR A 10 -15.63 21.23 -0.61
N LEU A 11 -15.35 20.91 -1.88
CA LEU A 11 -14.91 19.54 -2.24
C LEU A 11 -13.61 19.16 -1.51
N LEU A 12 -12.66 20.09 -1.43
CA LEU A 12 -11.44 19.93 -0.67
C LEU A 12 -11.64 20.50 0.72
N GLU A 13 -11.28 19.71 1.73
CA GLU A 13 -11.28 20.09 3.14
C GLU A 13 -9.83 20.01 3.67
N PRO A 14 -9.00 21.04 3.45
CA PRO A 14 -7.56 20.97 3.69
C PRO A 14 -7.14 20.72 5.14
N GLN A 15 -8.06 20.93 6.09
CA GLN A 15 -7.84 20.74 7.52
C GLN A 15 -8.24 19.33 8.01
N THR A 16 -8.97 18.56 7.20
CA THR A 16 -9.45 17.22 7.59
C THR A 16 -8.33 16.20 7.45
N ARG A 17 -8.14 15.36 8.49
CA ARG A 17 -7.19 14.23 8.46
C ARG A 17 -7.94 12.93 8.19
N ALA A 18 -7.34 12.07 7.37
CA ALA A 18 -7.83 10.72 7.10
C ALA A 18 -6.66 9.74 7.19
N THR A 19 -6.81 8.67 7.98
CA THR A 19 -5.80 7.62 8.06
C THR A 19 -6.08 6.54 7.01
N LEU A 20 -5.03 5.97 6.40
CA LEU A 20 -5.21 4.91 5.39
C LEU A 20 -5.92 3.70 6.00
N THR A 21 -5.58 3.31 7.23
CA THR A 21 -6.19 2.20 7.96
C THR A 21 -7.72 2.36 8.06
N GLU A 22 -8.22 3.55 8.39
CA GLU A 22 -9.66 3.83 8.40
C GLU A 22 -10.29 3.77 7.00
N GLN A 23 -9.57 4.24 5.98
CA GLN A 23 -10.08 4.22 4.61
C GLN A 23 -10.11 2.80 4.01
N LEU A 24 -9.26 1.89 4.48
CA LEU A 24 -9.28 0.48 4.09
C LEU A 24 -10.28 -0.36 4.89
N ALA A 25 -10.66 0.07 6.09
CA ALA A 25 -11.54 -0.69 6.97
C ALA A 25 -12.88 -1.06 6.30
N PRO A 26 -13.33 -2.32 6.39
CA PRO A 26 -14.62 -2.75 5.86
C PRO A 26 -15.80 -1.97 6.48
N PRO A 27 -16.89 -1.74 5.72
CA PRO A 27 -18.16 -1.30 6.29
C PRO A 27 -18.69 -2.26 7.36
N SER A 28 -19.61 -1.79 8.20
CA SER A 28 -20.18 -2.62 9.26
C SER A 28 -20.93 -3.83 8.71
N GLY A 29 -20.61 -5.02 9.20
CA GLY A 29 -21.20 -6.29 8.76
C GLY A 29 -20.64 -6.83 7.46
N PHE A 30 -19.56 -6.25 6.92
CA PHE A 30 -18.86 -6.73 5.73
C PHE A 30 -17.43 -7.13 6.06
N GLU A 31 -16.89 -8.06 5.27
CA GLU A 31 -15.49 -8.49 5.31
C GLU A 31 -14.78 -8.23 3.99
N LEU A 32 -13.45 -8.22 4.01
CA LEU A 32 -12.67 -8.10 2.78
C LEU A 32 -12.89 -9.33 1.88
N SER A 33 -13.37 -9.11 0.65
CA SER A 33 -13.42 -10.11 -0.43
C SER A 33 -12.14 -10.04 -1.27
N ARG A 34 -11.80 -8.84 -1.75
CA ARG A 34 -10.60 -8.60 -2.57
C ARG A 34 -10.07 -7.19 -2.38
N ALA A 35 -8.76 -7.03 -2.31
CA ALA A 35 -8.06 -5.76 -2.33
C ALA A 35 -6.93 -5.80 -3.36
N VAL A 36 -6.90 -4.81 -4.26
CA VAL A 36 -5.76 -4.56 -5.13
C VAL A 36 -5.29 -3.13 -4.91
N GLY A 37 -4.07 -2.99 -4.38
CA GLY A 37 -3.42 -1.72 -4.11
C GLY A 37 -2.29 -1.46 -5.08
N THR A 38 -2.02 -0.18 -5.35
CA THR A 38 -0.84 0.25 -6.09
C THR A 38 -0.08 1.33 -5.31
N THR A 39 1.23 1.39 -5.47
CA THR A 39 2.04 2.51 -4.95
C THR A 39 3.30 2.71 -5.80
N PHE A 40 3.90 3.90 -5.74
CA PHE A 40 5.24 4.10 -6.28
C PHE A 40 6.27 3.60 -5.28
N THR A 41 6.40 4.29 -4.15
CA THR A 41 7.29 3.87 -3.05
C THR A 41 6.54 2.96 -2.08
N LEU A 42 7.19 1.89 -1.63
CA LEU A 42 6.65 0.94 -0.69
C LEU A 42 7.61 0.73 0.46
N ASP A 43 7.17 1.07 1.67
CA ASP A 43 7.89 0.71 2.88
C ASP A 43 7.29 -0.59 3.47
N LEU A 44 8.09 -1.64 3.61
CA LEU A 44 7.59 -2.97 4.03
C LEU A 44 6.99 -2.93 5.44
N ALA A 45 7.61 -2.22 6.38
CA ALA A 45 7.06 -2.08 7.73
C ALA A 45 5.70 -1.37 7.69
N THR A 46 5.60 -0.27 6.94
CA THR A 46 4.34 0.46 6.75
C THR A 46 3.29 -0.41 6.06
N ALA A 47 3.69 -1.25 5.09
CA ALA A 47 2.78 -2.12 4.35
C ALA A 47 2.11 -3.19 5.24
N LEU A 48 2.67 -3.53 6.41
CA LEU A 48 2.00 -4.38 7.40
C LEU A 48 0.69 -3.77 7.93
N SER A 49 0.55 -2.45 7.90
CA SER A 49 -0.69 -1.77 8.31
C SER A 49 -1.90 -2.11 7.42
N VAL A 50 -1.67 -2.48 6.15
CA VAL A 50 -2.72 -2.84 5.20
C VAL A 50 -3.48 -4.09 5.66
N PRO A 51 -2.87 -5.28 5.79
CA PRO A 51 -3.57 -6.46 6.27
C PRO A 51 -4.17 -6.24 7.67
N LEU A 52 -3.48 -5.49 8.53
CA LEU A 52 -3.97 -5.12 9.85
C LEU A 52 -5.27 -4.30 9.81
N SER A 53 -5.40 -3.38 8.86
CA SER A 53 -6.61 -2.57 8.72
C SER A 53 -7.86 -3.41 8.51
N PHE A 54 -7.74 -4.53 7.79
CA PHE A 54 -8.85 -5.44 7.55
C PHE A 54 -9.16 -6.36 8.73
N ALA A 55 -8.17 -6.62 9.59
CA ALA A 55 -8.35 -7.47 10.77
C ALA A 55 -8.74 -6.70 12.04
N SER A 56 -8.51 -5.38 12.07
CA SER A 56 -8.68 -4.52 13.24
C SER A 56 -10.10 -4.48 13.84
N ARG A 57 -11.14 -4.95 13.13
CA ARG A 57 -12.49 -5.11 13.70
C ARG A 57 -12.64 -6.32 14.63
N HIS A 58 -11.67 -7.22 14.62
CA HIS A 58 -11.67 -8.44 15.44
C HIS A 58 -10.61 -8.42 16.55
N LEU A 59 -9.72 -7.43 16.55
CA LEU A 59 -8.68 -7.29 17.56
C LEU A 59 -9.18 -6.35 18.67
N SER A 60 -9.39 -6.87 19.88
CA SER A 60 -9.48 -6.03 21.07
C SER A 60 -8.18 -5.22 21.20
N THR A 61 -8.28 -3.99 21.71
CA THR A 61 -7.23 -2.95 21.78
C THR A 61 -5.99 -3.32 22.61
N SER A 62 -5.27 -4.37 22.26
CA SER A 62 -3.99 -4.75 22.81
C SER A 62 -2.95 -4.89 21.69
N ASP A 63 -1.79 -4.27 21.88
CA ASP A 63 -0.57 -4.38 21.06
C ASP A 63 -0.03 -5.82 21.04
N ASP A 64 -0.75 -6.76 20.42
CA ASP A 64 -0.36 -8.17 20.38
C ASP A 64 0.14 -8.57 18.99
N THR A 65 1.46 -8.62 18.84
CA THR A 65 2.21 -9.12 17.66
C THR A 65 1.64 -10.44 17.12
N ILE A 66 1.08 -11.25 18.01
CA ILE A 66 0.53 -12.57 17.72
C ILE A 66 -0.84 -12.49 17.02
N GLY A 67 -1.73 -11.60 17.47
CA GLY A 67 -3.01 -11.36 16.80
C GLY A 67 -2.84 -10.72 15.42
N VAL A 68 -1.85 -9.84 15.31
CA VAL A 68 -1.40 -9.26 14.03
C VAL A 68 -0.97 -10.34 13.04
N LEU A 69 -0.23 -11.35 13.47
CA LEU A 69 0.28 -12.42 12.62
C LEU A 69 -0.83 -13.25 11.96
N ASP A 70 -1.80 -13.69 12.76
CA ASP A 70 -2.93 -14.48 12.30
C ASP A 70 -3.86 -13.67 11.37
N ALA A 71 -4.15 -12.43 11.78
CA ALA A 71 -4.84 -11.44 10.97
C ALA A 71 -4.23 -11.30 9.58
N VAL A 72 -2.92 -11.06 9.50
CA VAL A 72 -2.19 -10.85 8.24
C VAL A 72 -2.26 -12.08 7.36
N ARG A 73 -2.05 -13.27 7.96
CA ARG A 73 -2.05 -14.53 7.23
C ARG A 73 -3.37 -14.81 6.51
N ARG A 74 -4.51 -14.51 7.14
CA ARG A 74 -5.86 -14.78 6.60
C ARG A 74 -6.23 -13.89 5.43
N VAL A 75 -5.87 -12.62 5.50
CA VAL A 75 -6.25 -11.64 4.47
C VAL A 75 -5.22 -11.58 3.34
N ALA A 76 -4.02 -12.15 3.52
CA ALA A 76 -2.96 -12.13 2.51
C ALA A 76 -3.38 -12.73 1.16
N ASP A 77 -4.23 -13.76 1.14
CA ASP A 77 -4.72 -14.36 -0.10
C ASP A 77 -5.74 -13.49 -0.86
N ARG A 78 -6.27 -12.47 -0.18
CA ARG A 78 -7.23 -11.52 -0.72
C ARG A 78 -6.60 -10.18 -1.12
N ILE A 79 -5.30 -9.99 -0.86
CA ILE A 79 -4.60 -8.72 -1.07
C ILE A 79 -3.51 -8.90 -2.13
N ASP A 80 -3.43 -7.95 -3.06
CA ASP A 80 -2.28 -7.77 -3.97
C ASP A 80 -1.85 -6.30 -3.98
N ILE A 81 -0.56 -6.05 -3.84
CA ILE A 81 0.03 -4.70 -3.81
C ILE A 81 1.07 -4.60 -4.92
N PHE A 82 0.80 -3.79 -5.94
CA PHE A 82 1.71 -3.53 -7.04
C PHE A 82 2.57 -2.31 -6.72
N ALA A 83 3.88 -2.48 -6.65
CA ALA A 83 4.82 -1.41 -6.26
C ALA A 83 5.93 -1.24 -7.29
N GLN A 84 6.38 -0.01 -7.57
CA GLN A 84 7.47 0.21 -8.51
C GLN A 84 8.73 -0.56 -8.08
N ALA A 85 9.23 -1.42 -8.96
CA ALA A 85 10.50 -2.10 -8.76
C ALA A 85 11.61 -1.05 -8.61
N GLY A 86 12.44 -1.19 -7.56
CA GLY A 86 13.47 -0.22 -7.20
C GLY A 86 13.06 0.80 -6.15
N GLU A 87 11.79 0.86 -5.77
CA GLU A 87 11.25 1.82 -4.78
C GLU A 87 10.72 1.13 -3.52
N ILE A 88 11.29 -0.03 -3.16
CA ILE A 88 10.90 -0.79 -1.97
C ILE A 88 11.96 -0.62 -0.89
N SER A 89 11.53 -0.24 0.31
CA SER A 89 12.37 -0.06 1.51
C SER A 89 11.88 -0.89 2.68
N MET A 90 12.73 -1.09 3.69
CA MET A 90 12.38 -1.87 4.87
C MET A 90 11.54 -1.09 5.88
N GLY A 91 11.91 0.18 6.12
CA GLY A 91 11.41 0.95 7.24
C GLY A 91 11.99 0.44 8.56
N SER A 92 11.15 0.31 9.58
CA SER A 92 11.51 -0.34 10.84
C SER A 92 11.69 -1.85 10.65
N PRO A 93 12.85 -2.44 11.05
CA PRO A 93 13.07 -3.88 10.94
C PRO A 93 11.96 -4.69 11.63
N SER A 94 11.42 -5.69 10.92
CA SER A 94 10.34 -6.56 11.39
C SER A 94 10.38 -7.86 10.62
N ASP A 95 10.31 -8.98 11.32
CA ASP A 95 10.24 -10.30 10.69
C ASP A 95 8.89 -10.56 10.03
N LEU A 96 7.87 -9.79 10.42
CA LEU A 96 6.51 -9.92 9.92
C LEU A 96 6.40 -9.57 8.44
N VAL A 97 7.40 -8.88 7.88
CA VAL A 97 7.43 -8.58 6.44
C VAL A 97 7.44 -9.86 5.60
N ALA A 98 7.84 -11.01 6.14
CA ALA A 98 7.76 -12.30 5.47
C ALA A 98 6.32 -12.68 5.04
N PHE A 99 5.31 -12.15 5.73
CA PHE A 99 3.90 -12.36 5.34
C PHE A 99 3.46 -11.49 4.17
N LEU A 100 4.25 -10.47 3.81
CA LEU A 100 4.01 -9.63 2.64
C LEU A 100 4.59 -10.22 1.35
N GLU A 101 5.48 -11.22 1.44
CA GLU A 101 6.10 -11.90 0.30
C GLU A 101 5.10 -12.35 -0.80
N PRO A 102 3.94 -12.96 -0.48
CA PRO A 102 2.99 -13.39 -1.51
C PRO A 102 2.07 -12.28 -2.01
N ILE A 103 2.00 -11.13 -1.33
CA ILE A 103 1.04 -10.06 -1.66
C ILE A 103 1.71 -8.90 -2.40
N ILE A 104 3.03 -8.71 -2.26
CA ILE A 104 3.75 -7.64 -2.94
C ILE A 104 4.22 -8.11 -4.32
N HIS A 105 3.88 -7.34 -5.34
CA HIS A 105 4.25 -7.58 -6.72
C HIS A 105 5.05 -6.38 -7.25
N PRO A 106 6.40 -6.45 -7.25
CA PRO A 106 7.20 -5.40 -7.89
C PRO A 106 6.86 -5.32 -9.37
N VAL A 107 6.67 -4.10 -9.89
CA VAL A 107 6.30 -3.85 -11.28
C VAL A 107 7.34 -3.03 -12.02
N GLN A 108 7.43 -3.27 -13.32
CA GLN A 108 8.22 -2.47 -14.23
C GLN A 108 7.38 -2.09 -15.45
N VAL A 109 7.40 -0.80 -15.78
CA VAL A 109 6.76 -0.28 -16.99
C VAL A 109 7.77 -0.14 -18.13
N PRO A 110 7.37 -0.31 -19.40
CA PRO A 110 8.29 -0.21 -20.53
C PRO A 110 8.93 1.17 -20.69
N ARG A 111 8.23 2.24 -20.29
CA ARG A 111 8.67 3.64 -20.33
C ARG A 111 8.15 4.37 -19.10
N GLY A 112 8.87 5.40 -18.67
CA GLY A 112 8.50 6.21 -17.51
C GLY A 112 8.53 5.43 -16.20
N LEU A 113 7.69 5.83 -15.25
CA LEU A 113 7.58 5.24 -13.92
C LEU A 113 6.16 4.73 -13.67
N PHE A 114 6.02 3.67 -12.87
CA PHE A 114 4.75 3.22 -12.34
C PHE A 114 4.41 4.02 -11.10
N HIS A 115 3.43 4.91 -11.20
CA HIS A 115 3.17 5.91 -10.18
C HIS A 115 1.71 5.97 -9.64
N PRO A 116 0.73 5.11 -10.01
CA PRO A 116 -0.58 5.14 -9.37
C PRO A 116 -0.51 4.83 -7.87
N LYS A 117 -1.31 5.53 -7.05
CA LYS A 117 -1.51 5.22 -5.62
C LYS A 117 -3.00 5.00 -5.34
N VAL A 118 -3.52 3.88 -5.83
CA VAL A 118 -4.95 3.56 -5.78
C VAL A 118 -5.21 2.27 -5.02
N TRP A 119 -6.41 2.14 -4.48
CA TRP A 119 -6.92 0.89 -3.92
C TRP A 119 -8.27 0.56 -4.56
N PHE A 120 -8.39 -0.68 -5.02
CA PHE A 120 -9.64 -1.30 -5.44
C PHE A 120 -10.05 -2.29 -4.37
N LEU A 121 -11.21 -2.10 -3.78
CA LEU A 121 -11.68 -2.88 -2.63
C LEU A 121 -13.06 -3.44 -2.94
N GLU A 122 -13.22 -4.74 -2.74
CA GLU A 122 -14.51 -5.43 -2.71
C GLU A 122 -14.71 -5.99 -1.31
N TYR A 123 -15.87 -5.72 -0.73
CA TYR A 123 -16.29 -6.29 0.54
C TYR A 123 -17.54 -7.14 0.36
N ALA A 124 -17.65 -8.19 1.18
CA ALA A 124 -18.71 -9.18 1.12
C ALA A 124 -19.46 -9.32 2.45
N ALA A 125 -20.77 -9.54 2.38
CA ALA A 125 -21.62 -9.94 3.49
C ALA A 125 -22.64 -10.96 2.97
N GLY A 126 -22.31 -12.26 3.06
CA GLY A 126 -23.03 -13.31 2.33
C GLY A 126 -22.98 -13.06 0.82
N GLU A 127 -24.13 -12.92 0.18
CA GLU A 127 -24.24 -12.60 -1.27
C GLU A 127 -24.10 -11.10 -1.57
N ARG A 128 -24.16 -10.23 -0.56
CA ARG A 128 -24.07 -8.78 -0.77
C ARG A 128 -22.63 -8.41 -1.09
N ARG A 129 -22.45 -7.51 -2.07
CA ARG A 129 -21.17 -6.93 -2.44
C ARG A 129 -21.25 -5.42 -2.38
N VAL A 130 -20.22 -4.81 -1.82
CA VAL A 130 -20.00 -3.35 -1.85
C VAL A 130 -18.55 -3.08 -2.21
N TYR A 131 -18.31 -1.96 -2.84
CA TYR A 131 -17.01 -1.59 -3.39
C TYR A 131 -16.52 -0.30 -2.76
N ARG A 132 -15.20 -0.17 -2.69
CA ARG A 132 -14.55 1.10 -2.40
C ARG A 132 -13.38 1.30 -3.35
N PHE A 133 -13.29 2.51 -3.88
CA PHE A 133 -12.13 2.98 -4.61
C PHE A 133 -11.45 4.10 -3.83
N LEU A 134 -10.13 3.97 -3.65
CA LEU A 134 -9.29 5.03 -3.09
C LEU A 134 -8.33 5.52 -4.16
N CYS A 135 -8.18 6.84 -4.28
CA CYS A 135 -7.11 7.46 -5.08
C CYS A 135 -6.39 8.49 -4.23
N ALA A 136 -5.13 8.18 -3.88
CA ALA A 136 -4.30 9.02 -3.02
C ALA A 136 -3.17 9.69 -3.80
N SER A 137 -2.64 10.77 -3.26
CA SER A 137 -1.41 11.40 -3.77
C SER A 137 -0.14 10.95 -3.04
N ARG A 138 -0.28 10.33 -1.86
CA ARG A 138 0.80 9.79 -1.01
C ARG A 138 1.04 8.30 -1.28
N ASN A 139 2.28 7.88 -1.10
CA ASN A 139 2.74 6.50 -1.19
C ASN A 139 2.48 5.73 0.12
N LEU A 140 2.67 4.42 0.11
CA LEU A 140 2.61 3.58 1.30
C LEU A 140 3.94 3.64 2.08
N THR A 141 4.18 4.78 2.74
CA THR A 141 5.38 5.10 3.54
C THR A 141 4.98 5.79 4.85
N ASP A 142 5.94 6.05 5.74
CA ASP A 142 5.77 6.78 7.00
C ASP A 142 5.73 8.32 6.83
N ASP A 143 5.65 8.80 5.58
CA ASP A 143 5.64 10.23 5.23
C ASP A 143 4.40 10.93 5.78
N ARG A 144 4.62 12.08 6.42
CA ARG A 144 3.58 12.93 7.03
C ARG A 144 3.32 14.20 6.22
N SER A 145 3.60 14.23 4.92
CA SER A 145 3.35 15.41 4.07
C SER A 145 1.87 15.69 3.84
N TRP A 146 1.47 16.95 3.65
CA TRP A 146 0.10 17.31 3.27
C TRP A 146 -0.28 16.71 1.91
N ASP A 147 -1.34 15.92 1.87
CA ASP A 147 -1.73 15.11 0.72
C ASP A 147 -3.25 15.15 0.48
N THR A 148 -3.70 14.45 -0.56
CA THR A 148 -5.11 14.34 -0.92
C THR A 148 -5.47 12.88 -1.12
N ILE A 149 -6.64 12.50 -0.62
CA ILE A 149 -7.25 11.19 -0.86
C ILE A 149 -8.70 11.38 -1.32
N VAL A 150 -9.05 10.68 -2.39
CA VAL A 150 -10.43 10.48 -2.83
C VAL A 150 -10.87 9.12 -2.35
N ARG A 151 -12.03 9.05 -1.69
CA ARG A 151 -12.73 7.82 -1.38
C ARG A 151 -14.08 7.83 -2.07
N LEU A 152 -14.36 6.77 -2.83
CA LEU A 152 -15.67 6.50 -3.41
C LEU A 152 -16.13 5.15 -2.90
N ASP A 153 -17.25 5.14 -2.18
CA ASP A 153 -17.98 3.91 -1.89
C ASP A 153 -18.97 3.65 -3.03
N GLY A 154 -19.27 2.38 -3.31
CA GLY A 154 -20.14 2.00 -4.41
C GLY A 154 -20.79 0.64 -4.23
N ALA A 155 -21.77 0.36 -5.08
CA ALA A 155 -22.51 -0.90 -5.10
C ALA A 155 -22.67 -1.41 -6.54
N PRO A 156 -22.88 -2.72 -6.74
CA PRO A 156 -23.30 -3.23 -8.05
C PRO A 156 -24.51 -2.46 -8.57
N ALA A 157 -24.53 -2.14 -9.86
CA ALA A 157 -25.68 -1.55 -10.49
C ALA A 157 -26.86 -2.54 -10.53
N ASP A 158 -28.06 -2.07 -10.20
CA ASP A 158 -29.28 -2.90 -10.16
C ASP A 158 -29.61 -3.56 -11.51
N ASP A 159 -29.25 -2.90 -12.61
CA ASP A 159 -29.45 -3.38 -13.98
C ASP A 159 -28.34 -4.33 -14.47
N GLY A 160 -27.25 -4.46 -13.71
CA GLY A 160 -26.05 -5.21 -14.08
C GLY A 160 -25.32 -4.66 -15.31
N VAL A 161 -25.65 -3.43 -15.73
CA VAL A 161 -25.09 -2.83 -16.95
C VAL A 161 -23.74 -2.19 -16.63
N ALA A 162 -22.80 -2.42 -17.54
CA ALA A 162 -21.51 -1.77 -17.61
C ALA A 162 -21.62 -0.23 -17.53
N ARG A 163 -20.70 0.38 -16.80
CA ARG A 163 -20.56 1.83 -16.67
C ARG A 163 -19.30 2.26 -17.43
N ASP A 164 -19.50 2.95 -18.56
CA ASP A 164 -18.40 3.38 -19.44
C ASP A 164 -17.35 4.21 -18.67
N GLU A 165 -17.78 5.00 -17.68
CA GLU A 165 -16.91 5.78 -16.81
C GLU A 165 -15.90 4.92 -16.05
N ASN A 166 -16.21 3.65 -15.76
CA ASN A 166 -15.32 2.72 -15.04
C ASN A 166 -14.25 2.09 -15.94
N SER A 167 -14.35 2.20 -17.28
CA SER A 167 -13.42 1.56 -18.22
C SER A 167 -11.94 1.83 -17.89
N PRO A 168 -11.51 3.08 -17.59
CA PRO A 168 -10.11 3.35 -17.27
C PRO A 168 -9.61 2.61 -16.02
N LEU A 169 -10.48 2.42 -15.02
CA LEU A 169 -10.15 1.67 -13.81
C LEU A 169 -10.05 0.16 -14.09
N VAL A 170 -10.98 -0.37 -14.88
CA VAL A 170 -11.00 -1.78 -15.31
C VAL A 170 -9.76 -2.11 -16.14
N ASP A 171 -9.43 -1.25 -17.11
CA ASP A 171 -8.24 -1.39 -17.95
C ASP A 171 -6.95 -1.37 -17.14
N LEU A 172 -6.84 -0.47 -16.16
CA LEU A 172 -5.70 -0.45 -15.25
C LEU A 172 -5.60 -1.76 -14.46
N LEU A 173 -6.69 -2.18 -13.83
CA LEU A 173 -6.72 -3.37 -12.98
C LEU A 173 -6.36 -4.64 -13.77
N ALA A 174 -6.83 -4.75 -15.02
CA ALA A 174 -6.48 -5.82 -15.94
C ALA A 174 -5.03 -5.74 -16.45
N PHE A 175 -4.44 -4.54 -16.51
CA PHE A 175 -3.07 -4.33 -16.95
C PHE A 175 -2.02 -4.68 -15.88
N LEU A 176 -2.34 -4.53 -14.59
CA LEU A 176 -1.39 -4.68 -13.47
C LEU A 176 -0.64 -6.03 -13.46
N PRO A 177 -1.29 -7.21 -13.61
CA PRO A 177 -0.57 -8.49 -13.59
C PRO A 177 0.49 -8.63 -14.67
N GLY A 178 0.31 -7.97 -15.81
CA GLY A 178 1.26 -7.98 -16.93
C GLY A 178 2.52 -7.13 -16.69
N LEU A 179 2.50 -6.24 -15.69
CA LEU A 179 3.65 -5.40 -15.33
C LEU A 179 4.59 -6.02 -14.29
N SER A 180 4.16 -7.11 -13.64
CA SER A 180 4.92 -7.70 -12.55
C SER A 180 6.25 -8.31 -13.01
N VAL A 181 7.32 -8.02 -12.27
CA VAL A 181 8.66 -8.54 -12.54
C VAL A 181 8.64 -10.07 -12.47
N ASN A 182 8.02 -10.63 -11.44
CA ASN A 182 7.74 -12.04 -11.31
C ASN A 182 6.29 -12.33 -11.74
N ALA A 183 6.08 -13.40 -12.50
CA ALA A 183 4.73 -13.81 -12.88
C ALA A 183 3.91 -14.21 -11.66
N LEU A 184 2.68 -13.69 -11.57
CA LEU A 184 1.75 -14.05 -10.50
C LEU A 184 1.30 -15.52 -10.63
N PRO A 185 0.94 -16.17 -9.51
CA PRO A 185 0.18 -17.41 -9.54
C PRO A 185 -1.09 -17.26 -10.39
N ARG A 186 -1.42 -18.30 -11.18
CA ARG A 186 -2.54 -18.27 -12.12
C ARG A 186 -3.88 -17.94 -11.46
N GLU A 187 -4.10 -18.42 -10.25
CA GLU A 187 -5.30 -18.14 -9.46
C GLU A 187 -5.43 -16.63 -9.17
N ARG A 188 -4.39 -16.00 -8.60
CA ARG A 188 -4.37 -14.55 -8.34
C ARG A 188 -4.58 -13.74 -9.62
N HIS A 189 -3.92 -14.11 -10.70
CA HIS A 189 -4.12 -13.45 -12.00
C HIS A 189 -5.58 -13.54 -12.46
N THR A 190 -6.20 -14.72 -12.33
CA THR A 190 -7.61 -14.93 -12.74
C THR A 190 -8.56 -14.13 -11.85
N GLU A 191 -8.33 -14.11 -10.55
CA GLU A 191 -9.15 -13.37 -9.59
C GLU A 191 -9.06 -11.85 -9.79
N ILE A 192 -7.88 -11.30 -10.11
CA ILE A 192 -7.74 -9.87 -10.43
C ILE A 192 -8.54 -9.51 -11.68
N LEU A 193 -8.49 -10.33 -12.73
CA LEU A 193 -9.30 -10.10 -13.94
C LEU A 193 -10.80 -10.21 -13.65
N ALA A 194 -11.21 -11.23 -12.89
CA ALA A 194 -12.61 -11.38 -12.50
C ALA A 194 -13.10 -10.20 -11.64
N PHE A 195 -12.23 -9.65 -10.79
CA PHE A 195 -12.53 -8.45 -10.02
C PHE A 195 -12.67 -7.20 -10.92
N ALA A 196 -11.81 -7.05 -11.92
CA ALA A 196 -11.92 -5.97 -12.91
C ALA A 196 -13.27 -6.02 -13.66
N GLU A 197 -13.71 -7.21 -14.10
CA GLU A 197 -15.01 -7.38 -14.75
C GLU A 197 -16.18 -6.97 -13.83
N ARG A 198 -16.14 -7.33 -12.54
CA ARG A 198 -17.18 -6.92 -11.57
C ARG A 198 -17.19 -5.41 -11.33
N LEU A 199 -16.02 -4.78 -11.29
CA LEU A 199 -15.87 -3.34 -11.08
C LEU A 199 -16.53 -2.53 -12.21
N HIS A 200 -16.64 -3.10 -13.42
CA HIS A 200 -17.20 -2.41 -14.58
C HIS A 200 -18.67 -1.99 -14.38
N ALA A 201 -19.44 -2.75 -13.62
CA ALA A 201 -20.87 -2.48 -13.35
C ALA A 201 -21.12 -1.87 -11.96
N VAL A 202 -20.17 -1.10 -11.41
CA VAL A 202 -20.31 -0.43 -10.10
C VAL A 202 -20.83 0.99 -10.25
N ASN A 203 -21.83 1.35 -9.45
CA ASN A 203 -22.29 2.72 -9.26
C ASN A 203 -21.61 3.34 -8.04
N TRP A 204 -20.97 4.51 -8.23
CA TRP A 204 -20.27 5.24 -7.17
C TRP A 204 -21.17 6.25 -6.46
N GLU A 205 -21.04 6.33 -5.14
CA GLU A 205 -21.61 7.41 -4.33
C GLU A 205 -20.76 8.68 -4.50
N LEU A 206 -21.34 9.71 -5.09
CA LEU A 206 -20.63 10.95 -5.38
C LEU A 206 -20.57 11.88 -4.15
N PRO A 207 -19.46 12.64 -3.97
CA PRO A 207 -19.38 13.68 -2.96
C PRO A 207 -20.52 14.71 -3.10
N THR A 208 -20.91 15.32 -1.99
CA THR A 208 -22.00 16.31 -1.98
C THR A 208 -21.73 17.44 -2.98
N ALA A 209 -22.70 17.70 -3.87
CA ALA A 209 -22.67 18.71 -4.94
C ALA A 209 -21.73 18.41 -6.12
N ALA A 210 -21.06 17.25 -6.16
CA ALA A 210 -20.54 16.72 -7.41
C ALA A 210 -21.72 16.31 -8.31
N ARG A 211 -21.61 16.59 -9.60
CA ARG A 211 -22.60 16.20 -10.62
C ARG A 211 -22.19 14.94 -11.37
N ASP A 212 -20.89 14.74 -11.51
CA ASP A 212 -20.32 13.64 -12.29
C ASP A 212 -18.92 13.26 -11.77
N VAL A 213 -18.50 12.03 -12.07
CA VAL A 213 -17.15 11.51 -11.83
C VAL A 213 -16.61 10.87 -13.10
N GLN A 214 -15.34 11.14 -13.41
CA GLN A 214 -14.62 10.46 -14.49
C GLN A 214 -13.26 10.00 -13.97
N PHE A 215 -12.78 8.87 -14.49
CA PHE A 215 -11.47 8.33 -14.18
C PHE A 215 -10.54 8.50 -15.37
N HIS A 216 -9.29 8.85 -15.10
CA HIS A 216 -8.28 9.04 -16.13
C HIS A 216 -7.06 8.21 -15.79
N THR A 217 -6.66 7.33 -16.70
CA THR A 217 -5.37 6.65 -16.66
C THR A 217 -4.46 7.28 -17.69
N VAL A 218 -3.18 7.40 -17.36
CA VAL A 218 -2.12 7.82 -18.28
C VAL A 218 -1.10 6.68 -18.38
N GLY A 219 -0.42 6.57 -19.53
CA GLY A 219 0.68 5.63 -19.70
C GLY A 219 0.28 4.17 -19.92
N ILE A 220 -1.00 3.87 -20.06
CA ILE A 220 -1.51 2.55 -20.43
C ILE A 220 -2.17 2.58 -21.82
N PRO A 221 -2.30 1.44 -22.52
CA PRO A 221 -3.02 1.41 -23.79
C PRO A 221 -4.46 1.91 -23.63
N GLY A 222 -4.94 2.73 -24.56
CA GLY A 222 -6.31 3.28 -24.51
C GLY A 222 -6.48 4.57 -23.70
N SER A 223 -5.45 5.02 -22.97
CA SER A 223 -5.50 6.27 -22.20
C SER A 223 -5.86 7.49 -23.05
N VAL A 224 -6.85 8.25 -22.58
CA VAL A 224 -7.26 9.53 -23.18
C VAL A 224 -6.68 10.68 -22.34
N PHE A 225 -6.11 11.68 -23.01
CA PHE A 225 -5.58 12.85 -22.33
C PHE A 225 -6.72 13.72 -21.77
N PRO A 226 -6.70 14.09 -20.48
CA PRO A 226 -7.77 14.89 -19.89
C PRO A 226 -7.83 16.31 -20.47
N ASP A 227 -9.03 16.89 -20.50
CA ASP A 227 -9.20 18.26 -20.97
C ASP A 227 -8.83 19.26 -19.86
N PHE A 228 -7.92 20.20 -20.12
CA PHE A 228 -7.57 21.28 -19.17
C PHE A 228 -7.97 22.67 -19.67
N ARG A 229 -8.82 22.76 -20.71
CA ARG A 229 -9.32 24.04 -21.24
C ARG A 229 -10.21 24.72 -20.21
N GLY A 230 -10.00 26.03 -19.99
CA GLY A 230 -10.81 26.78 -19.04
C GLY A 230 -10.53 28.28 -18.97
N LYS A 231 -11.28 28.96 -18.11
CA LYS A 231 -11.11 30.39 -17.83
C LYS A 231 -9.89 30.63 -16.96
N ARG A 232 -9.75 29.90 -15.84
CA ARG A 232 -8.65 29.97 -14.88
C ARG A 232 -8.35 28.57 -14.33
N ALA A 233 -7.15 28.39 -13.78
CA ALA A 233 -6.75 27.13 -13.18
C ALA A 233 -5.99 27.30 -11.86
N LEU A 234 -6.06 26.31 -10.99
CA LEU A 234 -5.18 26.11 -9.84
C LEU A 234 -4.51 24.75 -9.98
N ILE A 235 -3.19 24.72 -9.88
CA ILE A 235 -2.37 23.52 -9.89
C ILE A 235 -1.72 23.41 -8.52
N ILE A 236 -1.93 22.29 -7.83
CA ILE A 236 -1.23 21.94 -6.60
C ILE A 236 -0.37 20.74 -6.94
N SER A 237 0.95 20.86 -6.82
CA SER A 237 1.86 19.76 -7.14
C SER A 237 3.20 19.94 -6.44
N PRO A 238 3.78 18.90 -5.80
CA PRO A 238 5.07 19.02 -5.14
C PRO A 238 6.23 19.19 -6.12
N PHE A 239 6.07 18.69 -7.35
CA PHE A 239 7.04 18.77 -8.42
C PHE A 239 6.40 19.35 -9.67
N ALA A 240 7.12 20.22 -10.36
CA ALA A 240 6.68 20.86 -11.58
C ALA A 240 7.87 21.02 -12.54
N THR A 241 7.60 20.90 -13.83
CA THR A 241 8.56 21.24 -14.90
C THR A 241 7.92 22.28 -15.80
N ASP A 242 8.73 23.05 -16.54
CA ASP A 242 8.21 24.02 -17.52
C ASP A 242 7.25 23.38 -18.53
N GLU A 243 7.62 22.24 -19.12
CA GLU A 243 6.79 21.54 -20.10
C GLU A 243 5.47 21.03 -19.49
N GLY A 244 5.52 20.44 -18.28
CA GLY A 244 4.32 20.00 -17.57
C GLY A 244 3.37 21.15 -17.24
N LEU A 245 3.91 22.28 -16.75
CA LEU A 245 3.10 23.47 -16.48
C LEU A 245 2.48 24.03 -17.76
N ARG A 246 3.26 24.15 -18.85
CA ARG A 246 2.75 24.61 -20.14
C ARG A 246 1.63 23.71 -20.64
N MET A 247 1.76 22.40 -20.51
CA MET A 247 0.71 21.45 -20.89
C MET A 247 -0.60 21.73 -20.15
N LEU A 248 -0.55 21.81 -18.82
CA LEU A 248 -1.72 22.03 -17.97
C LEU A 248 -2.38 23.40 -18.12
N ARG A 249 -1.60 24.44 -18.49
CA ARG A 249 -2.13 25.83 -18.59
C ARG A 249 -2.27 26.37 -20.01
N SER A 250 -1.84 25.63 -21.03
CA SER A 250 -1.82 26.09 -22.44
C SER A 250 -3.15 26.65 -22.92
N ALA A 251 -4.25 26.07 -22.47
CA ALA A 251 -5.60 26.47 -22.86
C ALA A 251 -6.40 27.17 -21.75
N VAL A 252 -5.70 27.69 -20.75
CA VAL A 252 -6.26 28.54 -19.69
C VAL A 252 -6.21 30.01 -20.15
N ARG A 253 -7.37 30.68 -20.19
CA ARG A 253 -7.49 32.01 -20.80
C ARG A 253 -6.93 33.15 -19.95
N THR A 254 -7.14 33.09 -18.63
CA THR A 254 -6.85 34.19 -17.70
C THR A 254 -5.66 33.88 -16.80
N THR A 255 -5.88 33.56 -15.53
CA THR A 255 -4.83 33.32 -14.53
C THR A 255 -4.66 31.84 -14.22
N THR A 256 -3.44 31.47 -13.83
CA THR A 256 -3.07 30.17 -13.29
C THR A 256 -2.48 30.40 -11.91
N HIS A 257 -2.91 29.62 -10.93
CA HIS A 257 -2.31 29.58 -9.61
C HIS A 257 -1.51 28.28 -9.49
N LEU A 258 -0.32 28.32 -8.89
CA LEU A 258 0.52 27.16 -8.65
C LEU A 258 0.91 27.10 -7.17
N LEU A 259 0.48 26.06 -6.46
CA LEU A 259 0.94 25.75 -5.11
C LEU A 259 1.94 24.59 -5.19
N SER A 260 3.18 24.83 -4.75
CA SER A 260 4.29 23.88 -4.90
C SER A 260 5.31 24.03 -3.77
N ARG A 261 6.36 23.20 -3.76
CA ARG A 261 7.52 23.37 -2.90
C ARG A 261 8.37 24.56 -3.36
N ALA A 262 8.94 25.32 -2.43
CA ALA A 262 9.82 26.47 -2.73
C ALA A 262 10.93 26.09 -3.72
N LYS A 263 11.69 25.03 -3.42
CA LYS A 263 12.75 24.50 -4.29
C LYS A 263 12.28 24.20 -5.72
N THR A 264 11.06 23.71 -5.89
CA THR A 264 10.49 23.43 -7.21
C THR A 264 10.15 24.72 -7.95
N LEU A 265 9.62 25.72 -7.26
CA LEU A 265 9.35 27.04 -7.85
C LEU A 265 10.65 27.72 -8.26
N ASP A 266 11.68 27.67 -7.40
CA ASP A 266 13.00 28.22 -7.69
C ASP A 266 13.67 27.57 -8.89
N ALA A 267 13.43 26.27 -9.12
CA ALA A 267 13.99 25.53 -10.25
C ALA A 267 13.28 25.79 -11.59
N LEU A 268 12.08 26.40 -11.59
CA LEU A 268 11.39 26.73 -12.84
C LEU A 268 12.17 27.81 -13.60
N PRO A 269 12.21 27.76 -14.95
CA PRO A 269 12.88 28.81 -15.70
C PRO A 269 12.11 30.14 -15.54
N PRO A 270 12.79 31.30 -15.56
CA PRO A 270 12.14 32.60 -15.43
C PRO A 270 11.01 32.83 -16.45
N THR A 271 11.10 32.20 -17.63
CA THR A 271 10.07 32.27 -18.68
C THR A 271 8.75 31.57 -18.31
N ALA A 272 8.79 30.61 -17.38
CA ALA A 272 7.58 29.95 -16.87
C ALA A 272 6.81 30.83 -15.87
N LEU A 273 7.49 31.76 -15.21
CA LEU A 273 6.98 32.66 -14.17
C LEU A 273 6.41 33.96 -14.77
N ASP A 274 5.49 33.81 -15.74
CA ASP A 274 4.85 34.95 -16.41
C ASP A 274 3.82 35.67 -15.52
N LYS A 275 3.36 36.85 -15.96
CA LYS A 275 2.38 37.69 -15.25
C LYS A 275 1.00 37.03 -15.03
N LYS A 276 0.71 35.90 -15.68
CA LYS A 276 -0.53 35.15 -15.52
C LYS A 276 -0.38 34.00 -14.52
N LEU A 277 0.82 33.77 -13.98
CA LEU A 277 1.09 32.76 -12.96
C LEU A 277 1.25 33.43 -11.59
N THR A 278 0.50 32.94 -10.60
CA THR A 278 0.69 33.30 -9.19
C THR A 278 1.11 32.06 -8.43
N THR A 279 2.19 32.15 -7.67
CA THR A 279 2.85 31.01 -7.01
C THR A 279 2.66 31.05 -5.50
N TYR A 280 2.48 29.88 -4.90
CA TYR A 280 2.28 29.70 -3.47
C TYR A 280 3.12 28.54 -2.94
N VAL A 281 3.50 28.62 -1.67
CA VAL A 281 4.04 27.51 -0.87
C VAL A 281 3.09 27.20 0.28
N LEU A 282 3.20 26.01 0.87
CA LEU A 282 2.52 25.73 2.14
C LEU A 282 3.26 26.44 3.28
N ASP A 283 2.51 27.05 4.20
CA ASP A 283 3.04 27.50 5.48
C ASP A 283 3.01 26.34 6.47
N ASP A 284 4.17 25.72 6.72
CA ASP A 284 4.32 24.59 7.65
C ASP A 284 3.92 24.97 9.10
N ALA A 285 3.97 26.26 9.47
CA ALA A 285 3.55 26.72 10.80
C ALA A 285 2.03 26.69 10.98
N ALA A 286 1.27 26.84 9.89
CA ALA A 286 -0.20 26.81 9.90
C ALA A 286 -0.80 25.39 9.95
N ILE A 287 0.01 24.33 9.81
CA ILE A 287 -0.46 22.94 9.73
C ILE A 287 -0.59 22.27 11.13
N GLY A 288 -0.55 23.03 12.23
CA GLY A 288 -0.45 22.45 13.57
C GLY A 288 -0.95 23.26 14.76
N ASP A 289 -1.96 24.12 14.61
CA ASP A 289 -2.42 25.02 15.69
C ASP A 289 -3.59 24.50 16.55
N ASP A 290 -3.82 23.19 16.60
CA ASP A 290 -4.69 22.57 17.62
C ASP A 290 -3.87 21.71 18.60
N ALA A 291 -3.83 22.18 19.85
CA ALA A 291 -3.42 21.55 21.12
C ALA A 291 -1.97 21.74 21.62
N ASP A 292 -1.90 22.43 22.76
CA ASP A 292 -0.77 22.81 23.63
C ASP A 292 -0.12 21.62 24.39
N ASP A 293 -0.11 20.41 23.81
CA ASP A 293 0.47 19.22 24.45
C ASP A 293 1.84 18.83 23.82
N ALA A 294 2.77 18.36 24.64
CA ALA A 294 4.10 17.97 24.15
C ALA A 294 4.08 16.70 23.29
N SER A 295 2.98 15.93 23.37
CA SER A 295 2.72 14.72 22.58
C SER A 295 2.33 15.00 21.11
N THR A 296 1.67 16.13 20.82
CA THR A 296 1.18 16.51 19.48
C THR A 296 2.24 17.14 18.58
N ARG A 297 3.43 17.50 19.11
CA ARG A 297 4.56 17.98 18.29
C ARG A 297 5.08 16.94 17.30
N LEU A 298 4.92 15.64 17.58
CA LEU A 298 5.28 14.58 16.63
C LEU A 298 4.29 14.49 15.45
N ASP A 299 3.05 14.96 15.59
CA ASP A 299 1.96 14.78 14.61
C ASP A 299 1.77 15.95 13.63
N ARG A 300 2.81 16.77 13.46
CA ARG A 300 2.81 17.86 12.48
C ARG A 300 3.06 17.31 11.08
N LEU A 301 2.21 17.69 10.13
CA LEU A 301 2.50 17.42 8.72
C LEU A 301 3.62 18.35 8.28
N SER A 302 4.57 17.85 7.49
CA SER A 302 5.65 18.66 6.95
C SER A 302 5.82 18.38 5.46
N GLY A 303 5.78 19.43 4.64
CA GLY A 303 5.91 19.31 3.20
C GLY A 303 4.60 19.00 2.44
N LEU A 304 4.71 19.01 1.12
CA LEU A 304 3.60 18.89 0.17
C LEU A 304 3.73 17.58 -0.61
N HIS A 305 2.64 16.81 -0.72
CA HIS A 305 2.50 15.63 -1.58
C HIS A 305 1.21 15.63 -2.41
N ALA A 306 0.26 16.53 -2.15
CA ALA A 306 -0.97 16.65 -2.93
C ALA A 306 -0.74 16.98 -4.40
N LYS A 307 -1.57 16.40 -5.27
CA LYS A 307 -1.55 16.61 -6.72
C LYS A 307 -2.97 16.85 -7.19
N VAL A 308 -3.27 18.11 -7.43
CA VAL A 308 -4.61 18.58 -7.78
C VAL A 308 -4.53 19.55 -8.94
N VAL A 309 -5.43 19.42 -9.91
CA VAL A 309 -5.67 20.44 -10.93
C VAL A 309 -7.13 20.85 -10.86
N VAL A 310 -7.39 22.13 -10.66
CA VAL A 310 -8.75 22.72 -10.71
C VAL A 310 -8.83 23.61 -11.93
N VAL A 311 -9.87 23.44 -12.74
CA VAL A 311 -10.11 24.25 -13.93
C VAL A 311 -11.56 24.76 -13.93
N ASP A 312 -11.74 26.08 -13.94
CA ASP A 312 -13.07 26.68 -14.08
C ASP A 312 -13.45 26.75 -15.56
N ARG A 313 -14.49 26.01 -15.97
CA ARG A 313 -15.02 25.97 -17.34
C ARG A 313 -16.36 26.69 -17.44
N LEU A 314 -17.00 26.62 -18.62
CA LEU A 314 -18.31 27.23 -18.85
C LEU A 314 -19.45 26.39 -18.28
N ASP A 315 -19.26 25.08 -18.23
CA ASP A 315 -20.19 24.07 -17.74
C ASP A 315 -20.05 23.79 -16.24
N GLY A 316 -18.98 24.28 -15.60
CA GLY A 316 -18.71 24.25 -14.17
C GLY A 316 -17.22 24.13 -13.89
N SER A 317 -16.86 23.86 -12.64
CA SER A 317 -15.47 23.58 -12.27
C SER A 317 -15.18 22.09 -12.30
N HIS A 318 -14.03 21.76 -12.87
CA HIS A 318 -13.49 20.41 -12.98
C HIS A 318 -12.30 20.29 -12.04
N VAL A 319 -12.34 19.30 -11.13
CA VAL A 319 -11.30 19.06 -10.15
C VAL A 319 -10.70 17.68 -10.38
N PHE A 320 -9.42 17.64 -10.74
CA PHE A 320 -8.64 16.44 -10.96
C PHE A 320 -7.77 16.18 -9.73
N LEU A 321 -7.86 14.99 -9.14
CA LEU A 321 -7.04 14.57 -8.00
C LEU A 321 -6.39 13.22 -8.29
N GLY A 322 -5.13 13.02 -7.90
CA GLY A 322 -4.52 11.70 -8.04
C GLY A 322 -3.00 11.68 -7.92
N SER A 323 -2.34 10.94 -8.81
CA SER A 323 -0.91 10.64 -8.72
C SER A 323 0.00 11.47 -9.63
N ALA A 324 -0.56 12.17 -10.62
CA ALA A 324 0.21 12.90 -11.62
C ALA A 324 0.72 14.26 -11.11
N ASN A 325 2.05 14.44 -11.12
CA ASN A 325 2.65 15.74 -10.87
C ASN A 325 2.48 16.69 -12.07
N ALA A 326 2.76 17.98 -11.89
CA ALA A 326 2.85 18.98 -12.96
C ALA A 326 4.15 18.85 -13.80
N THR A 327 4.54 17.63 -14.13
CA THR A 327 5.75 17.31 -14.91
C THR A 327 5.41 16.72 -16.26
N ASP A 328 6.27 16.91 -17.27
CA ASP A 328 6.08 16.29 -18.58
C ASP A 328 6.01 14.76 -18.52
N ALA A 329 6.82 14.14 -17.66
CA ALA A 329 6.88 12.69 -17.50
C ALA A 329 5.54 12.11 -16.99
N ALA A 330 4.88 12.79 -16.04
CA ALA A 330 3.61 12.35 -15.47
C ALA A 330 2.51 12.24 -16.54
N TRP A 331 2.50 13.13 -17.52
CA TRP A 331 1.44 13.24 -18.51
C TRP A 331 1.76 12.58 -19.86
N ARG A 332 2.98 12.05 -20.04
CA ARG A 332 3.42 11.46 -21.33
C ARG A 332 4.00 10.06 -21.22
N SER A 333 4.69 9.74 -20.13
CA SER A 333 5.48 8.51 -20.04
C SER A 333 5.16 7.64 -18.83
N ASN A 334 4.80 8.24 -17.69
CA ASN A 334 4.47 7.50 -16.49
C ASN A 334 3.11 6.84 -16.62
N VAL A 335 2.92 5.77 -15.85
CA VAL A 335 1.58 5.28 -15.52
C VAL A 335 1.06 6.11 -14.35
N GLU A 336 -0.06 6.79 -14.52
CA GLU A 336 -0.69 7.64 -13.51
C GLU A 336 -2.21 7.44 -13.49
N VAL A 337 -2.86 7.79 -12.38
CA VAL A 337 -4.32 7.82 -12.24
C VAL A 337 -4.77 9.16 -11.69
N MET A 338 -5.84 9.71 -12.28
CA MET A 338 -6.54 10.89 -11.79
C MET A 338 -8.05 10.62 -11.73
N VAL A 339 -8.72 11.17 -10.71
CA VAL A 339 -10.18 11.24 -10.59
C VAL A 339 -10.62 12.66 -10.88
N GLU A 340 -11.56 12.84 -11.79
CA GLU A 340 -12.18 14.12 -12.13
C GLU A 340 -13.57 14.21 -11.52
N PHE A 341 -13.83 15.25 -10.75
CA PHE A 341 -15.18 15.63 -10.34
C PHE A 341 -15.62 16.92 -11.00
N THR A 342 -16.87 16.97 -11.43
CA THR A 342 -17.47 18.20 -11.98
C THR A 342 -18.53 18.76 -11.03
N GLY A 343 -18.47 20.06 -10.74
CA GLY A 343 -19.39 20.69 -9.79
C GLY A 343 -19.54 22.20 -9.99
N PRO A 344 -20.33 22.88 -9.15
CA PRO A 344 -20.50 24.34 -9.22
C PRO A 344 -19.25 25.08 -8.73
N ASP A 345 -18.90 26.18 -9.40
CA ASP A 345 -17.74 27.02 -9.12
C ASP A 345 -17.64 27.45 -7.65
N SER A 346 -18.79 27.68 -7.00
CA SER A 346 -18.85 28.10 -5.59
C SER A 346 -18.32 27.05 -4.60
N LYS A 347 -18.15 25.79 -5.02
CA LYS A 347 -17.69 24.68 -4.16
C LYS A 347 -16.48 23.94 -4.72
N PHE A 348 -16.35 23.90 -6.04
CA PHE A 348 -15.32 23.14 -6.77
C PHE A 348 -14.31 24.05 -7.48
N GLY A 349 -14.59 25.35 -7.58
CA GLY A 349 -13.81 26.26 -8.41
C GLY A 349 -12.54 26.77 -7.79
N VAL A 350 -11.69 27.34 -8.64
CA VAL A 350 -10.35 27.82 -8.28
C VAL A 350 -10.39 28.76 -7.07
N ASN A 351 -11.32 29.73 -7.07
CA ASN A 351 -11.42 30.67 -5.97
C ASN A 351 -11.90 30.00 -4.68
N ALA A 352 -12.86 29.07 -4.77
CA ALA A 352 -13.37 28.35 -3.60
C ALA A 352 -12.25 27.51 -2.96
N THR A 353 -11.43 26.84 -3.77
CA THR A 353 -10.27 26.08 -3.29
C THR A 353 -9.20 26.99 -2.66
N LEU A 354 -8.87 28.12 -3.30
CA LEU A 354 -7.91 29.09 -2.73
C LEU A 354 -8.41 29.66 -1.39
N GLU A 355 -9.71 29.94 -1.27
CA GLU A 355 -10.31 30.42 -0.03
C GLU A 355 -10.30 29.33 1.05
N ALA A 356 -10.59 28.07 0.70
CA ALA A 356 -10.53 26.92 1.61
C ALA A 356 -9.11 26.65 2.14
N LEU A 357 -8.09 26.83 1.30
CA LEU A 357 -6.68 26.76 1.72
C LEU A 357 -6.33 27.85 2.74
N GLY A 358 -6.99 29.01 2.72
CA GLY A 358 -6.86 30.03 3.76
C GLY A 358 -5.40 30.41 4.06
N GLU A 359 -5.02 30.28 5.33
CA GLU A 359 -3.68 30.56 5.88
C GLU A 359 -2.67 29.42 5.64
N LEU A 360 -3.10 28.25 5.14
CA LEU A 360 -2.19 27.14 4.81
C LEU A 360 -1.28 27.45 3.61
N LYS A 361 -1.58 28.51 2.85
CA LYS A 361 -0.80 28.93 1.69
C LYS A 361 -0.23 30.33 1.91
N GLU A 362 1.01 30.52 1.50
CA GLU A 362 1.68 31.82 1.45
C GLU A 362 2.08 32.10 0.01
N GLU A 363 1.91 33.34 -0.47
CA GLU A 363 2.41 33.72 -1.79
C GLU A 363 3.93 33.69 -1.80
N TYR A 364 4.51 33.01 -2.78
CA TYR A 364 5.96 32.82 -2.88
C TYR A 364 6.49 33.44 -4.15
N ILE A 365 7.36 34.44 -4.03
CA ILE A 365 7.93 35.18 -5.15
C ILE A 365 9.37 34.70 -5.35
N THR A 366 9.69 34.27 -6.57
CA THR A 366 11.03 33.85 -6.98
C THR A 366 11.33 34.32 -8.40
N GLU A 367 12.61 34.51 -8.71
CA GLU A 367 13.07 34.80 -10.08
C GLU A 367 13.20 33.52 -10.92
N GLY A 368 13.18 32.35 -10.27
CA GLY A 368 13.40 31.06 -10.92
C GLY A 368 14.86 30.85 -11.37
N GLY A 369 15.11 29.75 -12.06
CA GLY A 369 16.41 29.41 -12.67
C GLY A 369 17.44 28.82 -11.72
N ALA A 370 17.04 28.39 -10.51
CA ALA A 370 17.92 27.66 -9.61
C ALA A 370 18.39 26.37 -10.28
N VAL A 371 19.72 26.20 -10.33
CA VAL A 371 20.36 25.05 -10.97
C VAL A 371 20.54 23.97 -9.92
N GLU A 372 20.09 22.77 -10.25
CA GLU A 372 20.38 21.58 -9.45
C GLU A 372 21.89 21.34 -9.38
N SER A 373 22.38 21.02 -8.18
CA SER A 373 23.79 20.71 -7.95
C SER A 373 24.21 19.43 -8.69
N GLU A 374 25.50 19.30 -8.99
CA GLU A 374 26.03 18.07 -9.60
C GLU A 374 25.84 16.84 -8.69
N ASP A 375 25.84 17.05 -7.37
CA ASP A 375 25.60 16.00 -6.39
C ASP A 375 24.18 15.44 -6.50
N GLU A 376 23.17 16.31 -6.53
CA GLU A 376 21.77 15.91 -6.69
C GLU A 376 21.51 15.22 -8.04
N LYS A 377 22.13 15.69 -9.13
CA LYS A 377 22.07 15.03 -10.44
C LYS A 377 22.67 13.62 -10.39
N ALA A 378 23.80 13.47 -9.71
CA ALA A 378 24.47 12.19 -9.58
C ALA A 378 23.68 11.22 -8.68
N GLU A 379 23.09 11.70 -7.58
CA GLU A 379 22.18 10.92 -6.75
C GLU A 379 20.96 10.42 -7.55
N ARG A 380 20.33 11.31 -8.33
CA ARG A 380 19.20 10.95 -9.19
C ARG A 380 19.59 9.92 -10.26
N ARG A 381 20.79 10.04 -10.82
CA ARG A 381 21.33 9.07 -11.79
C ARG A 381 21.52 7.70 -11.13
N LEU A 382 22.13 7.67 -9.94
CA LEU A 382 22.34 6.46 -9.16
C LEU A 382 21.00 5.76 -8.83
N GLU A 383 20.00 6.53 -8.40
CA GLU A 383 18.64 6.04 -8.13
C GLU A 383 17.98 5.47 -9.39
N ALA A 384 18.04 6.19 -10.52
CA ALA A 384 17.47 5.71 -11.78
C ALA A 384 18.12 4.41 -12.28
N MET A 385 19.44 4.27 -12.12
CA MET A 385 20.17 3.06 -12.50
C MET A 385 19.84 1.89 -11.58
N LEU A 386 19.77 2.11 -10.26
CA LEU A 386 19.36 1.09 -9.29
C LEU A 386 17.90 0.65 -9.54
N ARG A 387 17.01 1.58 -9.85
CA ARG A 387 15.61 1.29 -10.20
C ARG A 387 15.49 0.41 -11.44
N LYS A 388 16.26 0.72 -12.47
CA LYS A 388 16.31 -0.11 -13.69
C LYS A 388 16.82 -1.53 -13.38
N LEU A 389 17.88 -1.65 -12.58
CA LEU A 389 18.43 -2.93 -12.16
C LEU A 389 17.40 -3.76 -11.36
N ALA A 390 16.64 -3.12 -10.47
CA ALA A 390 15.64 -3.78 -9.64
C ALA A 390 14.46 -4.38 -10.43
N GLY A 391 14.28 -3.98 -11.69
CA GLY A 391 13.33 -4.62 -12.61
C GLY A 391 13.81 -5.96 -13.18
N ALA A 392 15.09 -6.31 -13.01
CA ALA A 392 15.61 -7.61 -13.41
C ALA A 392 15.13 -8.71 -12.45
N ARG A 393 14.92 -9.92 -13.00
CA ARG A 393 14.49 -11.08 -12.21
C ARG A 393 15.65 -11.68 -11.45
N LEU A 394 15.51 -11.75 -10.13
CA LEU A 394 16.38 -12.53 -9.27
C LEU A 394 15.70 -13.84 -8.88
N VAL A 395 16.51 -14.86 -8.67
CA VAL A 395 16.08 -16.18 -8.23
C VAL A 395 16.87 -16.56 -7.00
N ALA A 396 16.16 -17.11 -6.01
CA ALA A 396 16.74 -17.69 -4.82
C ALA A 396 16.27 -19.13 -4.71
N ARG A 397 17.16 -20.09 -4.46
CA ARG A 397 16.82 -21.49 -4.26
C ARG A 397 17.23 -21.93 -2.87
N VAL A 398 16.29 -22.49 -2.11
CA VAL A 398 16.59 -23.14 -0.83
C VAL A 398 17.22 -24.50 -1.09
N LEU A 399 18.36 -24.75 -0.46
CA LEU A 399 19.03 -26.05 -0.52
C LEU A 399 18.77 -26.81 0.78
N PRO A 400 18.55 -28.14 0.70
CA PRO A 400 18.28 -28.96 1.87
C PRO A 400 19.48 -28.97 2.83
N GLY A 401 19.20 -28.93 4.12
CA GLY A 401 20.20 -28.97 5.20
C GLY A 401 19.66 -28.38 6.50
N THR A 402 20.30 -28.69 7.63
CA THR A 402 19.96 -28.11 8.94
C THR A 402 21.24 -27.60 9.60
N PRO A 403 21.50 -26.28 9.64
CA PRO A 403 20.71 -25.20 9.05
C PRO A 403 20.72 -25.21 7.51
N HIS A 404 19.77 -24.49 6.90
CA HIS A 404 19.59 -24.49 5.45
C HIS A 404 20.68 -23.68 4.74
N SER A 405 20.75 -23.80 3.42
CA SER A 405 21.56 -22.91 2.58
C SER A 405 20.69 -22.25 1.52
N LEU A 406 21.06 -21.06 1.07
CA LEU A 406 20.36 -20.33 0.01
C LEU A 406 21.32 -20.01 -1.12
N ARG A 407 20.92 -20.32 -2.35
CA ARG A 407 21.65 -19.95 -3.56
C ARG A 407 20.93 -18.81 -4.27
N VAL A 408 21.66 -17.76 -4.66
CA VAL A 408 21.08 -16.54 -5.26
C VAL A 408 21.79 -16.19 -6.58
N TRP A 409 21.00 -15.89 -7.61
CA TRP A 409 21.45 -15.41 -8.91
C TRP A 409 20.40 -14.54 -9.58
N GLY A 410 20.76 -13.85 -10.66
CA GLY A 410 19.82 -13.18 -11.56
C GLY A 410 19.62 -13.94 -12.86
N GLU A 411 18.51 -13.69 -13.55
CA GLU A 411 18.31 -14.20 -14.92
C GLU A 411 19.23 -13.49 -15.94
N PRO A 412 19.46 -14.06 -17.14
CA PRO A 412 20.43 -13.54 -18.12
C PRO A 412 20.26 -12.06 -18.48
N ASP A 413 19.03 -11.54 -18.48
CA ASP A 413 18.74 -10.12 -18.77
C ASP A 413 19.40 -9.14 -17.78
N LEU A 414 19.83 -9.64 -16.61
CA LEU A 414 20.58 -8.87 -15.61
C LEU A 414 21.97 -8.46 -16.12
N GLU A 415 22.61 -9.24 -16.99
CA GLU A 415 24.00 -9.04 -17.43
C GLU A 415 24.21 -7.64 -18.02
N ALA A 416 23.32 -7.22 -18.91
CA ALA A 416 23.38 -5.90 -19.55
C ALA A 416 23.23 -4.76 -18.52
N SER A 417 22.43 -4.96 -17.47
CA SER A 417 22.23 -3.98 -16.41
C SER A 417 23.47 -3.86 -15.50
N LEU A 418 24.12 -4.98 -15.19
CA LEU A 418 25.38 -4.99 -14.43
C LEU A 418 26.54 -4.35 -15.20
N ALA A 419 26.63 -4.60 -16.51
CA ALA A 419 27.60 -3.94 -17.39
C ALA A 419 27.40 -2.42 -17.38
N THR A 420 26.14 -1.96 -17.52
CA THR A 420 25.79 -0.54 -17.49
C THR A 420 26.19 0.14 -16.16
N LEU A 421 26.03 -0.54 -15.02
CA LEU A 421 26.48 -0.02 -13.72
C LEU A 421 28.00 0.09 -13.64
N THR A 422 28.69 -0.94 -14.11
CA THR A 422 30.16 -0.99 -14.10
C THR A 422 30.76 0.11 -14.96
N ASP A 423 30.23 0.33 -16.16
CA ASP A 423 30.65 1.41 -17.06
C ASP A 423 30.44 2.81 -16.47
N ALA A 424 29.43 2.96 -15.59
CA ALA A 424 29.17 4.18 -14.85
C ALA A 424 30.02 4.33 -13.57
N GLY A 425 30.93 3.40 -13.28
CA GLY A 425 31.75 3.41 -12.06
C GLY A 425 30.94 3.11 -10.79
N ILE A 426 29.80 2.43 -10.91
CA ILE A 426 28.93 2.07 -9.79
C ILE A 426 29.20 0.63 -9.39
N SER A 427 29.55 0.44 -8.12
CA SER A 427 29.66 -0.88 -7.49
C SER A 427 28.30 -1.32 -6.95
N LEU A 428 27.98 -2.61 -7.09
CA LEU A 428 26.77 -3.22 -6.57
C LEU A 428 27.13 -4.29 -5.53
N ARG A 429 26.48 -4.25 -4.37
CA ARG A 429 26.47 -5.34 -3.39
C ARG A 429 25.04 -5.79 -3.19
N TRP A 430 24.85 -7.07 -2.86
CA TRP A 430 23.57 -7.56 -2.37
C TRP A 430 23.74 -8.33 -1.05
N HIS A 431 22.67 -8.39 -0.26
CA HIS A 431 22.60 -9.19 0.96
C HIS A 431 21.15 -9.61 1.25
N LEU A 432 20.98 -10.60 2.12
CA LEU A 432 19.65 -10.96 2.64
C LEU A 432 19.07 -9.80 3.44
N LEU A 433 17.76 -9.59 3.33
CA LEU A 433 17.09 -8.53 4.09
C LEU A 433 17.20 -8.78 5.62
N THR A 434 17.03 -10.03 6.04
CA THR A 434 17.07 -10.49 7.44
C THR A 434 18.50 -10.56 8.00
N ARG A 435 19.50 -10.74 7.13
CA ARG A 435 20.92 -10.94 7.51
C ARG A 435 21.84 -10.13 6.60
N ALA A 436 22.04 -8.87 6.96
CA ALA A 436 22.88 -7.94 6.18
C ALA A 436 24.37 -8.31 6.14
N ASP A 437 24.82 -9.18 7.06
CA ASP A 437 26.13 -9.81 7.06
C ASP A 437 26.27 -10.95 6.05
N LEU A 438 25.16 -11.51 5.57
CA LEU A 438 25.11 -12.60 4.60
C LEU A 438 24.77 -12.06 3.21
N GLY A 439 25.77 -12.04 2.33
CA GLY A 439 25.65 -11.51 0.97
C GLY A 439 26.97 -11.52 0.21
N ALA A 440 26.98 -10.89 -0.97
CA ALA A 440 28.17 -10.81 -1.80
C ALA A 440 28.25 -9.48 -2.57
N GLY A 441 29.48 -9.14 -2.98
CA GLY A 441 29.76 -7.99 -3.86
C GLY A 441 29.56 -8.30 -5.35
N THR A 442 29.20 -9.54 -5.71
CA THR A 442 28.96 -9.96 -7.09
C THR A 442 27.65 -10.74 -7.16
N LEU A 443 26.90 -10.53 -8.23
CA LEU A 443 25.66 -11.23 -8.51
C LEU A 443 25.82 -11.96 -9.85
N ALA A 444 25.72 -13.28 -9.82
CA ALA A 444 25.82 -14.09 -11.04
C ALA A 444 24.53 -14.01 -11.87
N THR A 445 24.64 -14.33 -13.15
CA THR A 445 23.55 -14.30 -14.14
C THR A 445 23.03 -15.69 -14.51
N ASP A 446 23.51 -16.72 -13.80
CA ASP A 446 23.05 -18.10 -13.88
C ASP A 446 23.26 -18.84 -12.54
N GLU A 447 22.66 -20.02 -12.42
CA GLU A 447 22.74 -20.83 -11.20
C GLU A 447 24.16 -21.39 -10.97
N THR A 448 24.97 -21.58 -12.01
CA THR A 448 26.30 -22.21 -11.89
C THR A 448 27.33 -21.28 -11.26
N GLY A 449 27.25 -19.98 -11.56
CA GLY A 449 28.06 -18.94 -10.93
C GLY A 449 27.45 -18.40 -9.63
N ALA A 450 26.29 -18.91 -9.22
CA ALA A 450 25.53 -18.38 -8.10
C ALA A 450 26.29 -18.45 -6.78
N VAL A 451 26.09 -17.43 -5.97
CA VAL A 451 26.63 -17.38 -4.62
C VAL A 451 25.75 -18.26 -3.73
N THR A 452 26.38 -19.16 -2.97
CA THR A 452 25.70 -19.97 -1.97
C THR A 452 26.02 -19.42 -0.58
N ILE A 453 24.97 -19.04 0.15
CA ILE A 453 25.03 -18.67 1.55
C ILE A 453 24.69 -19.91 2.36
N HIS A 454 25.55 -20.24 3.33
CA HIS A 454 25.39 -21.41 4.19
C HIS A 454 24.84 -21.02 5.57
N GLU A 455 24.37 -22.02 6.31
CA GLU A 455 23.98 -21.90 7.73
C GLU A 455 22.89 -20.87 8.02
N ILE A 456 21.83 -20.85 7.21
CA ILE A 456 20.70 -19.92 7.35
C ILE A 456 19.60 -20.56 8.20
N PRO A 457 19.23 -19.94 9.34
CA PRO A 457 18.04 -20.34 10.09
C PRO A 457 16.78 -20.28 9.23
N LEU A 458 15.82 -21.19 9.46
CA LEU A 458 14.59 -21.24 8.68
C LEU A 458 13.84 -19.89 8.69
N THR A 459 13.83 -19.20 9.83
CA THR A 459 13.20 -17.89 10.02
C THR A 459 13.86 -16.74 9.27
N ASP A 460 15.11 -16.91 8.83
CA ASP A 460 15.89 -15.89 8.15
C ASP A 460 15.84 -16.06 6.62
N ILE A 461 15.28 -17.17 6.13
CA ILE A 461 15.07 -17.39 4.70
C ILE A 461 13.96 -16.43 4.22
N THR A 462 14.27 -15.62 3.22
CA THR A 462 13.29 -14.72 2.60
C THR A 462 13.66 -14.47 1.13
N PRO A 463 12.68 -14.31 0.22
CA PRO A 463 12.92 -13.82 -1.12
C PRO A 463 13.25 -12.33 -1.18
N PHE A 464 13.11 -11.58 -0.09
CA PHE A 464 13.51 -10.18 -0.07
C PHE A 464 15.04 -10.05 -0.01
N ILE A 465 15.60 -9.50 -1.08
CA ILE A 465 17.04 -9.27 -1.23
C ILE A 465 17.28 -7.77 -1.29
N ALA A 466 18.20 -7.28 -0.46
CA ALA A 466 18.60 -5.89 -0.50
C ALA A 466 19.73 -5.70 -1.52
N LEU A 467 19.56 -4.74 -2.42
CA LEU A 467 20.58 -4.28 -3.35
C LEU A 467 21.13 -2.94 -2.86
N VAL A 468 22.45 -2.79 -2.84
CA VAL A 468 23.15 -1.58 -2.42
C VAL A 468 24.09 -1.16 -3.55
N ALA A 469 23.75 -0.05 -4.21
CA ALA A 469 24.58 0.58 -5.22
C ALA A 469 25.38 1.71 -4.59
N GLN A 470 26.67 1.79 -4.94
CA GLN A 470 27.56 2.85 -4.49
C GLN A 470 28.41 3.36 -5.67
N ASP A 471 28.41 4.67 -5.88
CA ASP A 471 29.24 5.31 -6.90
C ASP A 471 30.68 5.60 -6.43
N SER A 472 31.49 6.16 -7.33
CA SER A 472 32.89 6.50 -7.08
C SER A 472 33.11 7.59 -6.01
N GLU A 473 32.11 8.42 -5.75
CA GLU A 473 32.16 9.47 -4.71
C GLU A 473 31.66 8.97 -3.35
N GLY A 474 31.22 7.71 -3.28
CA GLY A 474 30.77 7.07 -2.05
C GLY A 474 29.29 7.27 -1.74
N ARG A 475 28.52 7.89 -2.65
CA ARG A 475 27.06 8.01 -2.52
C ARG A 475 26.46 6.62 -2.60
N LYS A 476 25.56 6.31 -1.67
CA LYS A 476 24.90 5.01 -1.57
C LYS A 476 23.40 5.15 -1.81
N ARG A 477 22.85 4.18 -2.53
CA ARG A 477 21.41 3.95 -2.63
C ARG A 477 21.12 2.48 -2.42
N ARG A 478 20.00 2.20 -1.77
CA ARG A 478 19.55 0.84 -1.48
C ARG A 478 18.11 0.66 -1.93
N THR A 479 17.79 -0.56 -2.32
CA THR A 479 16.41 -0.96 -2.61
C THR A 479 16.24 -2.44 -2.29
N ILE A 480 15.00 -2.87 -2.08
CA ILE A 480 14.66 -4.27 -1.88
C ILE A 480 14.05 -4.81 -3.17
N VAL A 481 14.50 -5.99 -3.58
CA VAL A 481 13.90 -6.76 -4.68
C VAL A 481 13.30 -8.04 -4.14
N LEU A 482 12.20 -8.47 -4.75
CA LEU A 482 11.56 -9.75 -4.46
C LEU A 482 12.06 -10.79 -5.45
N ALA A 483 12.92 -11.71 -5.00
CA ALA A 483 13.39 -12.82 -5.80
C ALA A 483 12.31 -13.90 -5.95
N ARG A 484 12.35 -14.65 -7.05
CA ARG A 484 11.59 -15.89 -7.16
C ARG A 484 12.22 -16.95 -6.26
N LEU A 485 11.51 -17.34 -5.20
CA LEU A 485 11.94 -18.41 -4.31
C LEU A 485 11.60 -19.78 -4.90
N LEU A 486 12.62 -20.61 -5.10
CA LEU A 486 12.52 -22.00 -5.54
C LEU A 486 12.76 -22.92 -4.35
N ASP A 487 12.04 -24.05 -4.36
CA ASP A 487 12.15 -25.09 -3.34
C ASP A 487 11.86 -24.54 -1.92
N ASP A 488 10.91 -23.60 -1.80
CA ASP A 488 10.49 -22.99 -0.52
C ASP A 488 10.00 -24.06 0.48
N ILE A 489 10.20 -23.77 1.77
CA ILE A 489 9.83 -24.65 2.87
C ILE A 489 8.49 -24.17 3.42
N PRO A 490 7.41 -24.98 3.32
CA PRO A 490 6.07 -24.55 3.70
C PRO A 490 5.94 -24.05 5.14
N SER A 491 6.70 -24.63 6.08
CA SER A 491 6.69 -24.28 7.50
C SER A 491 7.48 -23.03 7.85
N ARG A 492 8.10 -22.33 6.87
CA ARG A 492 8.95 -21.16 7.13
C ARG A 492 8.22 -20.02 7.84
N LYS A 493 6.99 -19.72 7.42
CA LYS A 493 6.17 -18.68 8.07
C LYS A 493 5.69 -19.14 9.44
N ASP A 494 5.39 -20.43 9.61
CA ASP A 494 5.02 -21.00 10.91
C ASP A 494 6.21 -20.92 11.89
N ALA A 495 7.45 -21.11 11.42
CA ALA A 495 8.67 -20.91 12.19
C ALA A 495 8.83 -19.45 12.67
N ILE A 496 8.49 -18.48 11.82
CA ILE A 496 8.52 -17.06 12.17
C ILE A 496 7.49 -16.76 13.27
N VAL A 497 6.27 -17.32 13.17
CA VAL A 497 5.26 -17.22 14.24
C VAL A 497 5.77 -17.85 15.52
N ALA A 498 6.28 -19.08 15.45
CA ALA A 498 6.76 -19.83 16.61
C ALA A 498 7.90 -19.09 17.33
N ARG A 499 8.78 -18.39 16.60
CA ARG A 499 9.84 -17.56 17.19
C ARG A 499 9.30 -16.40 18.06
N GLN A 500 8.07 -15.95 17.82
CA GLN A 500 7.42 -14.91 18.65
C GLN A 500 6.76 -15.48 19.91
N LEU A 501 6.65 -16.81 20.05
CA LEU A 501 6.05 -17.45 21.21
C LEU A 501 7.08 -17.54 22.34
N THR A 502 7.01 -16.61 23.29
CA THR A 502 7.96 -16.52 24.41
C THR A 502 7.63 -17.44 25.58
N ASP A 503 6.36 -17.83 25.74
CA ASP A 503 5.86 -18.62 26.88
C ASP A 503 4.52 -19.32 26.58
N ARG A 504 4.06 -20.20 27.49
CA ARG A 504 2.76 -20.91 27.38
C ARG A 504 1.57 -19.95 27.23
N ALA A 505 1.62 -18.81 27.91
CA ALA A 505 0.53 -17.86 27.87
C ALA A 505 0.48 -17.19 26.48
N ALA A 506 1.62 -16.93 25.84
CA ALA A 506 1.72 -16.45 24.46
C ALA A 506 1.14 -17.47 23.48
N PHE A 507 1.42 -18.76 23.68
CA PHE A 507 0.83 -19.84 22.89
C PHE A 507 -0.70 -19.91 23.03
N LEU A 508 -1.23 -19.90 24.26
CA LEU A 508 -2.68 -19.95 24.49
C LEU A 508 -3.41 -18.70 23.96
N ARG A 509 -2.78 -17.52 24.07
CA ARG A 509 -3.26 -16.28 23.45
C ARG A 509 -3.33 -16.41 21.93
N LEU A 510 -2.24 -16.87 21.28
CA LEU A 510 -2.24 -17.11 19.84
C LEU A 510 -3.37 -18.04 19.44
N LEU A 511 -3.47 -19.19 20.11
CA LEU A 511 -4.47 -20.19 19.80
C LEU A 511 -5.89 -19.62 19.92
N THR A 512 -6.17 -18.85 20.97
CA THR A 512 -7.49 -18.22 21.16
C THR A 512 -7.79 -17.22 20.06
N LEU A 513 -6.84 -16.35 19.71
CA LEU A 513 -6.97 -15.38 18.62
C LEU A 513 -7.24 -16.10 17.28
N MET A 514 -6.46 -17.13 16.97
CA MET A 514 -6.65 -17.94 15.75
C MET A 514 -8.02 -18.61 15.70
N LEU A 515 -8.66 -18.91 16.82
CA LEU A 515 -9.97 -19.54 16.82
C LEU A 515 -11.09 -18.48 16.73
N GLU A 516 -10.96 -17.35 17.43
CA GLU A 516 -11.95 -16.28 17.47
C GLU A 516 -12.06 -15.47 16.17
N LEU A 517 -10.92 -15.14 15.54
CA LEU A 517 -10.85 -14.41 14.26
C LEU A 517 -11.45 -15.20 13.08
N SER A 518 -11.80 -16.48 13.28
CA SER A 518 -12.27 -17.40 12.23
C SER A 518 -13.78 -17.44 12.12
N GLY A 519 -14.47 -16.82 13.06
CA GLY A 519 -15.90 -16.86 13.20
C GLY A 519 -16.62 -15.97 12.19
N ASP A 520 -17.37 -16.55 11.25
CA ASP A 520 -18.52 -15.84 10.67
C ASP A 520 -19.42 -15.46 11.85
N ILE A 521 -19.56 -14.16 12.13
CA ILE A 521 -20.54 -13.68 13.11
C ILE A 521 -21.92 -13.83 12.47
N ALA A 522 -22.45 -15.04 12.48
CA ALA A 522 -23.84 -15.30 12.20
C ALA A 522 -24.68 -14.69 13.34
N ASP A 523 -25.07 -13.44 13.14
CA ASP A 523 -26.30 -12.78 13.59
C ASP A 523 -27.00 -13.45 14.79
N THR A 524 -26.47 -13.26 16.01
CA THR A 524 -27.27 -13.39 17.24
C THR A 524 -27.99 -12.08 17.53
N SER A 525 -28.84 -11.63 16.61
CA SER A 525 -29.84 -10.58 16.84
C SER A 525 -31.16 -11.19 17.31
N THR A 526 -31.12 -11.91 18.44
CA THR A 526 -32.34 -12.21 19.21
C THR A 526 -32.06 -12.13 20.70
N GLY A 527 -32.44 -11.00 21.30
CA GLY A 527 -32.49 -10.84 22.75
C GLY A 527 -31.80 -9.56 23.21
N SER A 528 -32.60 -8.56 23.54
CA SER A 528 -32.19 -7.41 24.35
C SER A 528 -31.64 -7.90 25.69
N GLY A 529 -30.32 -8.04 25.77
CA GLY A 529 -29.53 -8.34 26.94
C GLY A 529 -28.14 -7.79 26.69
N ASP A 530 -27.77 -6.76 27.45
CA ASP A 530 -26.48 -6.09 27.43
C ASP A 530 -25.36 -7.11 27.75
N PHE A 531 -24.75 -7.70 26.73
CA PHE A 531 -23.54 -8.52 26.86
C PHE A 531 -22.33 -7.64 26.57
N THR A 532 -21.96 -6.86 27.58
CA THR A 532 -20.68 -6.17 27.66
C THR A 532 -19.61 -7.24 27.96
N PHE A 533 -18.88 -7.70 26.94
CA PHE A 533 -17.67 -8.52 27.13
C PHE A 533 -16.55 -7.64 27.70
N ASN A 534 -16.51 -7.53 29.02
CA ASN A 534 -15.40 -6.94 29.75
C ASN A 534 -14.30 -7.99 29.91
N ALA A 535 -13.36 -8.05 28.97
CA ALA A 535 -12.05 -8.66 29.23
C ALA A 535 -11.22 -7.69 30.07
N THR A 536 -11.60 -7.54 31.35
CA THR A 536 -10.73 -6.87 32.33
C THR A 536 -9.54 -7.75 32.62
N ALA A 537 -8.34 -7.20 32.39
CA ALA A 537 -7.08 -7.76 32.81
C ALA A 537 -7.10 -8.02 34.33
N SER A 538 -7.27 -9.28 34.71
CA SER A 538 -6.84 -9.81 36.00
C SER A 538 -6.09 -11.11 35.76
N ASP A 539 -4.94 -11.20 36.40
CA ASP A 539 -3.95 -12.27 36.45
C ASP A 539 -4.57 -13.69 36.54
N GLY A 540 -4.95 -14.25 35.39
CA GLY A 540 -5.61 -15.55 35.28
C GLY A 540 -6.27 -15.73 33.91
N PHE A 541 -5.59 -16.41 32.99
CA PHE A 541 -6.20 -16.88 31.74
C PHE A 541 -7.22 -17.97 32.09
N ASP A 542 -8.51 -17.64 32.14
CA ASP A 542 -9.55 -18.62 32.46
C ASP A 542 -9.80 -19.53 31.24
N GLY A 543 -9.59 -20.84 31.42
CA GLY A 543 -9.66 -21.85 30.33
C GLY A 543 -11.05 -22.00 29.70
N SER A 544 -12.07 -21.34 30.26
CA SER A 544 -13.43 -21.29 29.73
C SER A 544 -13.52 -20.62 28.36
N GLY A 545 -12.77 -19.54 28.12
CA GLY A 545 -12.76 -18.80 26.85
C GLY A 545 -12.15 -19.61 25.69
N LEU A 546 -11.02 -20.28 25.92
CA LEU A 546 -10.38 -21.13 24.91
C LEU A 546 -11.25 -22.33 24.55
N PHE A 547 -11.92 -22.96 25.53
CA PHE A 547 -12.82 -24.07 25.26
C PHE A 547 -14.01 -23.63 24.38
N GLU A 548 -14.60 -22.48 24.67
CA GLU A 548 -15.68 -21.92 23.83
C GLU A 548 -15.19 -21.61 22.41
N ALA A 549 -14.00 -21.02 22.28
CA ALA A 549 -13.39 -20.74 20.98
C ALA A 549 -13.11 -22.03 20.18
N LEU A 550 -12.62 -23.09 20.83
CA LEU A 550 -12.40 -24.42 20.22
C LEU A 550 -13.73 -25.05 19.76
N VAL A 551 -14.77 -25.03 20.60
CA VAL A 551 -16.09 -25.58 20.26
C VAL A 551 -16.72 -24.82 19.09
N ARG A 552 -16.60 -23.48 19.06
CA ARG A 552 -17.06 -22.67 17.93
C ARG A 552 -16.30 -23.02 16.66
N ALA A 553 -14.96 -23.06 16.71
CA ALA A 553 -14.11 -23.34 15.56
C ALA A 553 -14.29 -24.75 14.94
N VAL A 554 -14.85 -25.70 15.70
CA VAL A 554 -15.21 -27.04 15.21
C VAL A 554 -16.48 -27.02 14.33
N GLY A 555 -17.27 -25.94 14.38
CA GLY A 555 -18.44 -25.71 13.53
C GLY A 555 -18.13 -25.49 12.04
N ALA A 556 -19.14 -25.62 11.17
CA ALA A 556 -18.95 -25.52 9.72
C ALA A 556 -18.59 -24.08 9.28
N GLY A 557 -17.53 -23.94 8.48
CA GLY A 557 -17.11 -22.66 7.88
C GLY A 557 -15.82 -22.05 8.46
N HIS A 558 -15.21 -22.66 9.48
CA HIS A 558 -14.03 -22.09 10.14
C HIS A 558 -12.70 -22.64 9.58
N HIS A 559 -11.86 -21.75 9.06
CA HIS A 559 -10.51 -22.10 8.59
C HIS A 559 -9.43 -22.03 9.70
N GLY A 560 -9.69 -21.34 10.82
CA GLY A 560 -8.67 -21.13 11.85
C GLY A 560 -8.22 -22.37 12.60
N LEU A 561 -9.04 -23.42 12.67
CA LEU A 561 -8.61 -24.68 13.30
C LEU A 561 -7.48 -25.35 12.49
N ALA A 562 -7.56 -25.29 11.16
CA ALA A 562 -6.50 -25.80 10.29
C ALA A 562 -5.23 -24.95 10.36
N ASP A 563 -5.37 -23.63 10.54
CA ASP A 563 -4.24 -22.72 10.71
C ASP A 563 -3.56 -22.91 12.06
N ALA A 564 -4.35 -23.00 13.13
CA ALA A 564 -3.88 -23.30 14.48
C ALA A 564 -3.15 -24.63 14.51
N ARG A 565 -3.68 -25.65 13.83
CA ARG A 565 -3.02 -26.95 13.70
C ARG A 565 -1.61 -26.85 13.15
N ARG A 566 -1.37 -26.05 12.12
CA ARG A 566 -0.02 -25.93 11.52
C ARG A 566 1.00 -25.37 12.50
N VAL A 567 0.61 -24.35 13.29
CA VAL A 567 1.48 -23.79 14.32
C VAL A 567 1.69 -24.78 15.46
N VAL A 568 0.64 -25.46 15.92
CA VAL A 568 0.71 -26.50 16.96
C VAL A 568 1.63 -27.63 16.53
N ASP A 569 1.45 -28.16 15.33
CA ASP A 569 2.25 -29.27 14.80
C ASP A 569 3.72 -28.82 14.62
N TYR A 570 3.97 -27.59 14.18
CA TYR A 570 5.33 -27.04 14.12
C TYR A 570 6.00 -26.95 15.49
N VAL A 571 5.29 -26.40 16.49
CA VAL A 571 5.80 -26.27 17.88
C VAL A 571 6.05 -27.66 18.49
N ARG A 572 5.21 -28.66 18.19
CA ARG A 572 5.41 -30.05 18.62
C ARG A 572 6.66 -30.67 18.03
N GLU A 573 6.90 -30.46 16.74
CA GLU A 573 7.99 -31.09 16.01
C GLU A 573 9.35 -30.40 16.23
N HIS A 574 9.35 -29.09 16.51
CA HIS A 574 10.54 -28.24 16.50
C HIS A 574 10.74 -27.39 17.78
N GLY A 575 9.89 -27.54 18.79
CA GLY A 575 10.02 -26.82 20.06
C GLY A 575 11.20 -27.33 20.89
N ASP A 576 12.09 -26.43 21.29
CA ASP A 576 13.09 -26.69 22.34
C ASP A 576 12.41 -26.79 23.74
N GLU A 577 13.18 -27.19 24.76
CA GLU A 577 12.85 -27.52 26.18
C GLU A 577 11.83 -26.62 26.95
N GLN A 578 11.27 -25.58 26.36
CA GLN A 578 10.40 -24.58 27.00
C GLN A 578 8.96 -25.06 27.33
N ASP A 579 8.60 -26.30 27.05
CA ASP A 579 7.31 -26.92 27.43
C ASP A 579 6.12 -25.96 27.18
N LEU A 580 6.06 -25.39 25.96
CA LEU A 580 5.10 -24.35 25.57
C LEU A 580 3.65 -24.87 25.53
N LEU A 581 3.47 -26.19 25.39
CA LEU A 581 2.17 -26.84 25.40
C LEU A 581 1.75 -27.13 26.86
N PRO A 582 0.54 -26.77 27.29
CA PRO A 582 0.05 -27.13 28.61
C PRO A 582 -0.06 -28.66 28.80
N GLU A 583 0.02 -29.10 30.05
CA GLU A 583 -0.23 -30.50 30.40
C GLU A 583 -1.65 -30.92 29.98
N GLY A 584 -1.79 -32.07 29.31
CA GLY A 584 -3.07 -32.56 28.78
C GLY A 584 -3.55 -31.89 27.49
N PHE A 585 -2.80 -30.94 26.92
CA PHE A 585 -3.18 -30.27 25.67
C PHE A 585 -3.31 -31.23 24.49
N ASP A 586 -2.46 -32.26 24.40
CA ASP A 586 -2.50 -33.22 23.29
C ASP A 586 -3.79 -34.03 23.27
N GLU A 587 -4.31 -34.42 24.44
CA GLU A 587 -5.58 -35.12 24.55
C GLU A 587 -6.74 -34.22 24.13
N LEU A 588 -6.76 -32.97 24.62
CA LEU A 588 -7.75 -31.96 24.21
C LEU A 588 -7.71 -31.74 22.69
N TRP A 589 -6.52 -31.53 22.12
CA TRP A 589 -6.33 -31.22 20.72
C TRP A 589 -6.74 -32.37 19.80
N SER A 590 -6.40 -33.61 20.16
CA SER A 590 -6.84 -34.80 19.41
C SER A 590 -8.36 -34.90 19.37
N ASN A 591 -9.03 -34.72 20.52
CA ASN A 591 -10.49 -34.77 20.61
C ASN A 591 -11.17 -33.67 19.78
N VAL A 592 -10.64 -32.44 19.83
CA VAL A 592 -11.15 -31.32 19.02
C VAL A 592 -11.01 -31.62 17.53
N TRP A 593 -9.87 -32.17 17.11
CA TRP A 593 -9.61 -32.45 15.71
C TRP A 593 -10.45 -33.62 15.18
N ASP A 594 -10.63 -34.68 15.98
CA ASP A 594 -11.52 -35.79 15.64
C ASP A 594 -12.98 -35.33 15.51
N ALA A 595 -13.43 -34.42 16.38
CA ALA A 595 -14.74 -33.81 16.29
C ALA A 595 -14.91 -32.98 15.00
N HIS A 596 -13.91 -32.17 14.64
CA HIS A 596 -13.88 -31.40 13.39
C HIS A 596 -13.96 -32.32 12.16
N HIS A 597 -13.19 -33.41 12.12
CA HIS A 597 -13.26 -34.39 11.02
C HIS A 597 -14.62 -35.09 10.93
N SER A 598 -15.23 -35.44 12.07
CA SER A 598 -16.55 -36.07 12.10
C SER A 598 -17.63 -35.13 11.52
N LEU A 599 -17.57 -33.84 11.84
CA LEU A 599 -18.53 -32.84 11.37
C LEU A 599 -18.32 -32.45 9.90
N MET A 600 -17.08 -32.41 9.42
CA MET A 600 -16.75 -32.13 8.02
C MET A 600 -16.94 -33.36 7.11
N GLY A 601 -16.68 -34.57 7.62
CA GLY A 601 -16.84 -35.84 6.91
C GLY A 601 -18.29 -36.33 6.82
N GLY A 602 -19.21 -35.78 7.62
CA GLY A 602 -20.65 -36.05 7.55
C GLY A 602 -21.40 -35.26 6.47
N ARG A 603 -20.71 -34.41 5.70
CA ARG A 603 -21.26 -33.65 4.57
C ARG A 603 -20.54 -34.06 3.28
N LEU A 604 -20.89 -35.23 2.75
CA LEU A 604 -20.69 -35.62 1.35
C LEU A 604 -22.05 -35.79 0.68
#